data_AF-A0A2S7L236-F1
#
_entry.id   AF-A0A2S7L236-F1
#
_cell.length_a   1.000
_cell.length_b   1.000
_cell.length_c   1.000
_cell.angle_alpha   90.00
_cell.angle_beta   90.00
_cell.angle_gamma   90.00
#
_symmetry.space_group_name_H-M   'P 1'
#
loop_
_entity.id
_entity.type
_entity.pdbx_description
1 polymer ?
#
loop_
_entity_poly.entity_id
_entity_poly.type
_entity_poly.pdbx_seq_one_letter_code
_entity_poly.pdbx_strand_id
1 'polypeptide(L)'
;MKNYLAILIILLFCGCQESTNTNHFAIQLEKKRVLKEVKKYFNIEPITITSFFAERSAGTKNDFYSEGDYWWPNPKYPDSSYIRKDGLSNPNNFVAHRRAMVMLSQISGALASAYLVTKDKKYIKDLINHLNAWFVNSDTKMNPNLLYAQAIKGRVTGRGIGIIDTIHLIEVAKAVEVVEASNMMSKEELMKIKHWFLDYSIWLTTHEYGVKERDHGNNHSTYWTMQVAAFAKLNDNEELLDFCRTFFKETLLPNQMAEDGGFPDELSRTKPYSYSRFNLDGFFGLAQIISTEKNNMFIYKTEDGKSLKLGLEFMYPYLKNKNDWPYKKDVTHWEDWPAKHTALLFGGLNFKNEDYINLWAKLPEPSSDKYELMRVTSIRYPLLWISEN
;
A
#
# COMPACT_ATOMS: atom_id res chain seq x y z
N MET A 1 -8.88 -70.55 -15.89
CA MET A 1 -9.30 -69.70 -14.77
C MET A 1 -8.13 -68.85 -14.31
N LYS A 2 -8.13 -67.55 -14.64
CA LYS A 2 -7.91 -66.42 -13.73
C LYS A 2 -7.56 -65.18 -14.56
N ASN A 3 -8.44 -64.19 -14.42
CA ASN A 3 -8.56 -62.98 -15.20
C ASN A 3 -7.42 -62.01 -14.89
N TYR A 4 -6.84 -61.39 -15.92
CA TYR A 4 -6.07 -60.18 -15.77
C TYR A 4 -7.04 -58.99 -15.80
N LEU A 5 -7.22 -58.37 -14.64
CA LEU A 5 -8.01 -57.17 -14.45
C LEU A 5 -7.15 -55.96 -14.84
N ALA A 6 -7.41 -55.36 -16.00
CA ALA A 6 -6.81 -54.09 -16.39
C ALA A 6 -7.53 -52.96 -15.65
N ILE A 7 -6.86 -52.33 -14.69
CA ILE A 7 -7.37 -51.13 -14.00
C ILE A 7 -6.99 -49.93 -14.86
N LEU A 8 -7.99 -49.32 -15.50
CA LEU A 8 -7.87 -48.06 -16.21
C LEU A 8 -7.92 -46.91 -15.18
N ILE A 9 -6.79 -46.28 -14.89
CA ILE A 9 -6.75 -45.08 -14.06
C ILE A 9 -7.11 -43.89 -14.96
N ILE A 10 -8.36 -43.42 -14.86
CA ILE A 10 -8.77 -42.14 -15.45
C ILE A 10 -8.36 -41.03 -14.46
N LEU A 11 -7.24 -40.37 -14.74
CA LEU A 11 -6.87 -39.13 -14.07
C LEU A 11 -7.75 -37.99 -14.62
N LEU A 12 -8.76 -37.62 -13.83
CA LEU A 12 -9.52 -36.38 -14.02
C LEU A 12 -8.63 -35.18 -13.70
N PHE A 13 -7.96 -34.64 -14.72
CA PHE A 13 -7.41 -33.28 -14.68
C PHE A 13 -8.55 -32.27 -14.87
N CYS A 14 -9.26 -31.94 -13.80
CA CYS A 14 -10.14 -30.77 -13.73
C CYS A 14 -9.72 -29.93 -12.54
N GLY A 15 -9.00 -28.83 -12.79
CA GLY A 15 -8.60 -27.92 -11.71
C GLY A 15 -7.71 -26.72 -12.07
N CYS A 16 -7.07 -26.69 -13.26
CA CYS A 16 -6.18 -25.58 -13.65
C CYS A 16 -6.77 -24.57 -14.65
N GLN A 17 -7.97 -24.81 -15.17
CA GLN A 17 -8.51 -23.99 -16.27
C GLN A 17 -9.29 -22.75 -15.79
N GLU A 18 -9.81 -22.75 -14.55
CA GLU A 18 -10.62 -21.64 -14.02
C GLU A 18 -9.78 -20.51 -13.39
N SER A 19 -8.70 -20.84 -12.66
CA SER A 19 -7.83 -19.83 -12.04
C SER A 19 -7.04 -19.00 -13.05
N THR A 20 -6.72 -19.58 -14.21
CA THR A 20 -6.03 -18.88 -15.30
C THR A 20 -6.94 -17.86 -15.99
N ASN A 21 -8.24 -18.11 -16.04
CA ASN A 21 -9.22 -17.24 -16.71
C ASN A 21 -9.50 -15.96 -15.91
N THR A 22 -9.61 -16.06 -14.59
CA THR A 22 -9.89 -14.92 -13.70
C THR A 22 -8.71 -13.95 -13.57
N ASN A 23 -7.48 -14.46 -13.47
CA ASN A 23 -6.28 -13.61 -13.52
C ASN A 23 -6.16 -12.90 -14.87
N HIS A 24 -6.42 -13.61 -15.97
CA HIS A 24 -6.44 -13.03 -17.30
C HIS A 24 -7.45 -11.88 -17.42
N PHE A 25 -8.67 -12.04 -16.90
CA PHE A 25 -9.69 -10.99 -16.88
C PHE A 25 -9.22 -9.73 -16.15
N ALA A 26 -8.68 -9.87 -14.93
CA ALA A 26 -8.18 -8.74 -14.16
C ALA A 26 -7.03 -8.00 -14.89
N ILE A 27 -6.09 -8.76 -15.49
CA ILE A 27 -4.99 -8.21 -16.27
C ILE A 27 -5.51 -7.43 -17.50
N GLN A 28 -6.51 -7.95 -18.21
CA GLN A 28 -7.08 -7.24 -19.37
C GLN A 28 -7.80 -5.95 -18.99
N LEU A 29 -8.51 -5.94 -17.86
CA LEU A 29 -9.15 -4.74 -17.35
C LEU A 29 -8.11 -3.66 -17.03
N GLU A 30 -7.07 -4.05 -16.29
CA GLU A 30 -6.00 -3.14 -15.88
C GLU A 30 -5.15 -2.67 -17.07
N LYS A 31 -4.89 -3.52 -18.06
CA LYS A 31 -4.21 -3.13 -19.30
C LYS A 31 -4.89 -1.92 -19.96
N LYS A 32 -6.22 -1.93 -20.08
CA LYS A 32 -6.96 -0.80 -20.67
C LYS A 32 -6.84 0.46 -19.83
N ARG A 33 -6.98 0.35 -18.50
CA ARG A 33 -6.88 1.49 -17.58
C ARG A 33 -5.48 2.11 -17.59
N VAL A 34 -4.44 1.29 -17.44
CA VAL A 34 -3.05 1.75 -17.36
C VAL A 34 -2.60 2.42 -18.65
N LEU A 35 -2.96 1.89 -19.82
CA LEU A 35 -2.62 2.54 -21.10
C LEU A 35 -3.30 3.91 -21.30
N LYS A 36 -4.43 4.15 -20.64
CA LYS A 36 -5.06 5.48 -20.58
C LYS A 36 -4.33 6.37 -19.58
N GLU A 37 -4.02 5.84 -18.40
CA GLU A 37 -3.45 6.60 -17.29
C GLU A 37 -1.99 7.00 -17.51
N VAL A 38 -1.16 6.13 -18.08
CA VAL A 38 0.26 6.41 -18.33
C VAL A 38 0.46 7.64 -19.23
N LYS A 39 -0.52 7.98 -20.08
CA LYS A 39 -0.50 9.20 -20.90
C LYS A 39 -0.44 10.48 -20.06
N LYS A 40 -0.90 10.44 -18.81
CA LYS A 40 -0.83 11.57 -17.87
C LYS A 40 0.54 11.71 -17.22
N TYR A 41 1.36 10.67 -17.22
CA TYR A 41 2.59 10.60 -16.43
C TYR A 41 3.86 10.42 -17.26
N PHE A 42 3.73 9.93 -18.50
CA PHE A 42 4.85 9.72 -19.40
C PHE A 42 5.48 11.04 -19.84
N ASN A 43 6.82 11.12 -19.81
CA ASN A 43 7.62 12.31 -20.13
C ASN A 43 7.31 13.53 -19.24
N ILE A 44 6.99 13.31 -17.97
CA ILE A 44 6.95 14.39 -16.98
C ILE A 44 8.34 14.52 -16.34
N GLU A 45 8.83 15.75 -16.19
CA GLU A 45 10.08 15.99 -15.47
C GLU A 45 9.98 15.56 -14.00
N PRO A 46 11.03 14.93 -13.42
CA PRO A 46 11.03 14.56 -12.02
C PRO A 46 10.87 15.77 -11.09
N ILE A 47 9.81 15.75 -10.28
CA ILE A 47 9.59 16.70 -9.18
C ILE A 47 9.73 15.93 -7.87
N THR A 48 10.70 16.33 -7.04
CA THR A 48 10.97 15.72 -5.74
C THR A 48 10.62 16.66 -4.59
N ILE A 49 10.79 16.20 -3.35
CA ILE A 49 10.55 17.04 -2.17
C ILE A 49 11.39 18.31 -2.12
N THR A 50 12.59 18.33 -2.71
CA THR A 50 13.47 19.50 -2.68
C THR A 50 12.93 20.68 -3.51
N SER A 51 11.89 20.45 -4.32
CA SER A 51 11.16 21.49 -5.06
C SER A 51 10.20 22.30 -4.19
N PHE A 52 9.99 21.90 -2.94
CA PHE A 52 8.99 22.51 -2.06
C PHE A 52 9.63 22.96 -0.75
N PHE A 53 9.64 24.27 -0.50
CA PHE A 53 10.13 24.80 0.77
C PHE A 53 9.01 24.82 1.82
N ALA A 54 9.28 24.26 3.00
CA ALA A 54 8.40 24.33 4.16
C ALA A 54 9.06 25.18 5.25
N GLU A 55 8.61 26.43 5.40
CA GLU A 55 9.13 27.38 6.40
C GLU A 55 9.07 26.83 7.84
N ARG A 56 8.10 25.96 8.12
CA ARG A 56 7.89 25.35 9.44
C ARG A 56 8.69 24.05 9.66
N SER A 57 9.46 23.59 8.68
CA SER A 57 10.30 22.41 8.82
C SER A 57 11.55 22.72 9.64
N ALA A 58 11.91 21.81 10.54
CA ALA A 58 13.19 21.83 11.24
C ALA A 58 14.29 21.04 10.50
N GLY A 59 13.95 20.42 9.36
CA GLY A 59 14.85 19.61 8.55
C GLY A 59 15.54 20.39 7.43
N THR A 60 16.38 19.68 6.68
CA THR A 60 17.01 20.17 5.46
C THR A 60 16.06 20.07 4.26
N LYS A 61 16.45 20.63 3.11
CA LYS A 61 15.67 20.52 1.86
C LYS A 61 15.43 19.07 1.41
N ASN A 62 16.33 18.16 1.79
CA ASN A 62 16.27 16.73 1.45
C ASN A 62 15.50 15.91 2.51
N ASP A 63 15.00 16.52 3.58
CA ASP A 63 14.22 15.82 4.59
C ASP A 63 12.71 15.94 4.33
N PHE A 64 12.01 14.81 4.44
CA PHE A 64 10.56 14.81 4.27
C PHE A 64 9.87 15.53 5.44
N TYR A 65 8.98 16.46 5.11
CA TYR A 65 8.21 17.23 6.08
C TYR A 65 6.72 17.14 5.79
N SER A 66 5.94 16.99 6.86
CA SER A 66 4.48 17.07 6.80
C SER A 66 3.94 17.46 8.17
N GLU A 67 2.68 17.88 8.22
CA GLU A 67 2.02 18.27 9.46
C GLU A 67 0.92 17.27 9.84
N GLY A 68 0.69 17.10 11.15
CA GLY A 68 -0.37 16.22 11.63
C GLY A 68 -1.74 16.69 11.15
N ASP A 69 -2.47 15.84 10.44
CA ASP A 69 -3.71 16.21 9.74
C ASP A 69 -4.75 16.88 10.63
N TYR A 70 -4.92 16.34 11.83
CA TYR A 70 -6.00 16.68 12.73
C TYR A 70 -5.61 17.74 13.76
N TRP A 71 -4.54 18.50 13.54
CA TRP A 71 -4.06 19.50 14.48
C TRP A 71 -4.35 20.92 13.98
N TRP A 72 -5.04 21.69 14.83
CA TRP A 72 -5.59 22.99 14.49
C TRP A 72 -5.09 24.08 15.44
N PRO A 73 -5.00 25.34 14.98
CA PRO A 73 -4.81 26.49 15.87
C PRO A 73 -5.86 26.50 16.98
N ASN A 74 -5.42 26.86 18.19
CA ASN A 74 -6.33 27.08 19.30
C ASN A 74 -7.02 28.45 19.12
N PRO A 75 -8.35 28.52 18.92
CA PRO A 75 -9.03 29.79 18.66
C PRO A 75 -8.98 30.73 19.86
N LYS A 76 -8.78 30.21 21.08
CA LYS A 76 -8.70 31.01 22.30
C LYS A 76 -7.29 31.59 22.53
N TYR A 77 -6.26 30.91 22.04
CA TYR A 77 -4.86 31.30 22.23
C TYR A 77 -4.06 31.04 20.94
N PRO A 78 -4.09 31.98 19.97
CA PRO A 78 -3.54 31.75 18.62
C PRO A 78 -2.06 31.33 18.57
N ASP A 79 -1.26 31.78 19.54
CA ASP A 79 0.17 31.48 19.63
C ASP A 79 0.50 30.20 20.42
N SER A 80 -0.52 29.53 20.98
CA SER A 80 -0.34 28.28 21.73
C SER A 80 -0.16 27.06 20.81
N SER A 81 0.25 25.94 21.41
CA SER A 81 0.33 24.65 20.73
C SER A 81 -1.01 24.27 20.08
N TYR A 82 -0.95 23.64 18.91
CA TYR A 82 -2.15 23.17 18.24
C TYR A 82 -2.93 22.15 19.09
N ILE A 83 -4.23 22.06 18.82
CA ILE A 83 -5.18 21.14 19.46
C ILE A 83 -5.71 20.11 18.45
N ARG A 84 -5.99 18.89 18.91
CA ARG A 84 -6.43 17.79 18.04
C ARG A 84 -7.96 17.85 17.79
N LYS A 85 -8.39 17.64 16.54
CA LYS A 85 -9.78 17.44 16.10
C LYS A 85 -9.85 16.22 15.18
N ASP A 86 -10.06 15.03 15.75
CA ASP A 86 -9.97 13.76 15.01
C ASP A 86 -10.92 13.69 13.81
N GLY A 87 -10.42 13.22 12.66
CA GLY A 87 -11.19 13.12 11.41
C GLY A 87 -11.39 14.42 10.64
N LEU A 88 -10.96 15.57 11.19
CA LEU A 88 -11.08 16.88 10.53
C LEU A 88 -9.70 17.38 10.12
N SER A 89 -9.35 17.21 8.85
CA SER A 89 -8.06 17.65 8.31
C SER A 89 -7.96 19.18 8.26
N ASN A 90 -6.86 19.73 8.78
CA ASN A 90 -6.58 21.17 8.71
C ASN A 90 -6.17 21.56 7.28
N PRO A 91 -6.94 22.42 6.59
CA PRO A 91 -6.65 22.81 5.21
C PRO A 91 -5.38 23.66 5.08
N ASN A 92 -4.88 24.25 6.18
CA ASN A 92 -3.67 25.09 6.20
C ASN A 92 -2.38 24.28 6.41
N ASN A 93 -2.48 22.95 6.45
CA ASN A 93 -1.31 22.09 6.57
C ASN A 93 -0.43 22.20 5.31
N PHE A 94 0.88 22.13 5.53
CA PHE A 94 1.82 21.89 4.46
C PHE A 94 1.66 20.44 3.96
N VAL A 95 1.23 20.30 2.71
CA VAL A 95 0.93 19.00 2.08
C VAL A 95 1.79 18.69 0.86
N ALA A 96 2.70 19.58 0.48
CA ALA A 96 3.41 19.48 -0.80
C ALA A 96 4.28 18.22 -0.90
N HIS A 97 5.04 17.86 0.15
CA HIS A 97 5.86 16.64 0.13
C HIS A 97 5.01 15.38 0.02
N ARG A 98 3.88 15.29 0.74
CA ARG A 98 2.98 14.14 0.60
C ARG A 98 2.37 14.06 -0.79
N ARG A 99 2.01 15.19 -1.40
CA ARG A 99 1.51 15.24 -2.79
C ARG A 99 2.59 14.75 -3.77
N ALA A 100 3.84 15.19 -3.59
CA ALA A 100 4.96 14.72 -4.39
C ALA A 100 5.18 13.21 -4.22
N MET A 101 5.06 12.69 -3.00
CA MET A 101 5.18 11.25 -2.69
C MET A 101 4.06 10.42 -3.35
N VAL A 102 2.82 10.90 -3.29
CA VAL A 102 1.68 10.28 -4.00
C VAL A 102 1.92 10.31 -5.51
N MET A 103 2.36 11.44 -6.06
CA MET A 103 2.63 11.60 -7.49
C MET A 103 3.75 10.67 -7.96
N LEU A 104 4.84 10.52 -7.19
CA LEU A 104 5.88 9.55 -7.47
C LEU A 104 5.31 8.13 -7.57
N SER A 105 4.54 7.69 -6.57
CA SER A 105 3.88 6.38 -6.59
C SER A 105 2.97 6.19 -7.80
N GLN A 106 2.24 7.23 -8.21
CA GLN A 106 1.41 7.18 -9.41
C GLN A 106 2.22 7.07 -10.70
N ILE A 107 3.28 7.84 -10.84
CA ILE A 107 4.20 7.80 -11.99
C ILE A 107 4.87 6.43 -12.06
N SER A 108 5.47 5.96 -10.96
CA SER A 108 6.14 4.67 -10.88
C SER A 108 5.19 3.52 -11.21
N GLY A 109 4.00 3.53 -10.61
CA GLY A 109 2.98 2.53 -10.87
C GLY A 109 2.51 2.50 -12.33
N ALA A 110 2.23 3.67 -12.91
CA ALA A 110 1.78 3.78 -14.30
C ALA A 110 2.84 3.33 -15.31
N LEU A 111 4.08 3.81 -15.17
CA LEU A 111 5.17 3.52 -16.09
C LEU A 111 5.57 2.05 -16.04
N ALA A 112 5.77 1.49 -14.84
CA ALA A 112 6.12 0.08 -14.69
C ALA A 112 4.98 -0.82 -15.18
N SER A 113 3.72 -0.52 -14.86
CA SER A 113 2.57 -1.29 -15.36
C SER A 113 2.42 -1.20 -16.88
N ALA A 114 2.67 -0.02 -17.47
CA ALA A 114 2.64 0.14 -18.92
C ALA A 114 3.73 -0.69 -19.60
N TYR A 115 4.92 -0.75 -19.01
CA TYR A 115 5.96 -1.67 -19.47
C TYR A 115 5.54 -3.13 -19.36
N LEU A 116 4.92 -3.57 -18.25
CA LEU A 116 4.47 -4.96 -18.10
C LEU A 116 3.54 -5.40 -19.24
N VAL A 117 2.62 -4.53 -19.68
CA VAL A 117 1.60 -4.87 -20.70
C VAL A 117 2.00 -4.57 -22.15
N THR A 118 3.03 -3.76 -22.38
CA THR A 118 3.50 -3.38 -23.73
C THR A 118 4.90 -3.87 -24.07
N LYS A 119 5.72 -4.11 -23.04
CA LYS A 119 7.17 -4.30 -23.11
C LYS A 119 7.92 -3.16 -23.81
N ASP A 120 7.30 -1.98 -23.91
CA ASP A 120 7.92 -0.78 -24.49
C ASP A 120 8.91 -0.16 -23.51
N LYS A 121 10.19 -0.27 -23.88
CA LYS A 121 11.35 0.16 -23.10
C LYS A 121 11.35 1.65 -22.74
N LYS A 122 10.58 2.49 -23.45
CA LYS A 122 10.52 3.94 -23.14
C LYS A 122 9.98 4.22 -21.73
N TYR A 123 9.04 3.41 -21.25
CA TYR A 123 8.44 3.62 -19.92
C TYR A 123 9.44 3.35 -18.80
N ILE A 124 10.33 2.36 -18.98
CA ILE A 124 11.40 2.08 -18.02
C ILE A 124 12.46 3.18 -18.05
N LYS A 125 12.85 3.68 -19.23
CA LYS A 125 13.79 4.81 -19.33
C LYS A 125 13.27 6.05 -18.58
N ASP A 126 12.00 6.36 -18.76
CA ASP A 126 11.33 7.48 -18.09
C ASP A 126 11.30 7.26 -16.56
N LEU A 127 10.91 6.06 -16.12
CA LEU A 127 10.88 5.70 -14.70
C LEU A 127 12.26 5.81 -14.03
N ILE A 128 13.32 5.38 -14.71
CA ILE A 128 14.70 5.49 -14.20
C ILE A 128 15.07 6.95 -13.87
N ASN A 129 14.61 7.93 -14.65
CA ASN A 129 14.86 9.34 -14.37
C ASN A 129 14.23 9.78 -13.04
N HIS A 130 12.98 9.38 -12.80
CA HIS A 130 12.30 9.66 -11.53
C HIS A 130 12.98 8.98 -10.34
N LEU A 131 13.37 7.71 -10.46
CA LEU A 131 14.05 6.97 -9.39
C LEU A 131 15.40 7.60 -9.04
N ASN A 132 16.20 7.98 -10.04
CA ASN A 132 17.48 8.65 -9.82
C ASN A 132 17.30 10.00 -9.11
N ALA A 133 16.30 10.80 -9.52
CA ALA A 133 16.02 12.09 -8.89
C ALA A 133 15.61 11.93 -7.41
N TRP A 134 14.76 10.94 -7.09
CA TRP A 134 14.23 10.74 -5.74
C TRP A 134 15.20 10.05 -4.77
N PHE A 135 16.09 9.18 -5.26
CA PHE A 135 16.86 8.29 -4.39
C PHE A 135 18.39 8.43 -4.51
N VAL A 136 18.89 8.97 -5.62
CA VAL A 136 20.34 8.94 -5.93
C VAL A 136 20.94 10.34 -5.98
N ASN A 137 20.38 11.23 -6.79
CA ASN A 137 20.95 12.56 -7.01
C ASN A 137 20.93 13.39 -5.71
N SER A 138 22.10 13.79 -5.21
CA SER A 138 22.26 14.52 -3.94
C SER A 138 21.45 15.81 -3.87
N ASP A 139 21.26 16.50 -5.00
CA ASP A 139 20.55 17.77 -5.03
C ASP A 139 19.04 17.63 -4.88
N THR A 140 18.50 16.45 -5.19
CA THR A 140 17.06 16.21 -5.29
C THR A 140 16.56 15.05 -4.45
N LYS A 141 17.44 14.16 -3.96
CA LYS A 141 17.03 12.95 -3.25
C LYS A 141 16.30 13.27 -1.96
N MET A 142 15.35 12.42 -1.60
CA MET A 142 14.84 12.37 -0.24
C MET A 142 15.85 11.64 0.65
N ASN A 143 16.05 12.07 1.90
CA ASN A 143 16.82 11.30 2.87
C ASN A 143 16.00 10.09 3.36
N PRO A 144 16.62 8.92 3.60
CA PRO A 144 15.91 7.69 3.98
C PRO A 144 15.50 7.68 5.47
N ASN A 145 14.77 8.71 5.92
CA ASN A 145 14.22 8.82 7.27
C ASN A 145 13.00 9.76 7.30
N LEU A 146 12.19 9.66 8.36
CA LEU A 146 11.00 10.51 8.58
C LEU A 146 11.10 11.28 9.91
N LEU A 147 12.22 11.97 10.14
CA LEU A 147 12.42 12.74 11.38
C LEU A 147 11.45 13.92 11.54
N TYR A 148 10.92 14.47 10.44
CA TYR A 148 10.08 15.66 10.45
C TYR A 148 8.66 15.42 9.89
N ALA A 149 8.23 14.16 9.88
CA ALA A 149 6.90 13.78 9.43
C ALA A 149 5.85 13.99 10.52
N GLN A 150 4.69 14.51 10.12
CA GLN A 150 3.55 14.84 10.98
C GLN A 150 3.90 15.72 12.19
N ALA A 151 4.72 16.74 11.96
CA ALA A 151 5.02 17.79 12.92
C ALA A 151 3.73 18.42 13.48
N ILE A 152 3.81 18.93 14.71
CA ILE A 152 2.71 19.65 15.36
C ILE A 152 3.26 20.95 15.93
N LYS A 153 2.75 22.08 15.43
CA LYS A 153 3.16 23.42 15.89
C LYS A 153 3.06 23.53 17.42
N GLY A 154 4.17 23.93 18.03
CA GLY A 154 4.30 24.10 19.48
C GLY A 154 4.33 22.80 20.28
N ARG A 155 4.56 21.64 19.67
CA ARG A 155 4.68 20.35 20.38
C ARG A 155 5.90 19.53 19.96
N VAL A 156 5.99 19.16 18.68
CA VAL A 156 7.01 18.24 18.15
C VAL A 156 7.33 18.57 16.70
N THR A 157 8.58 18.32 16.30
CA THR A 157 9.07 18.53 14.92
C THR A 157 8.78 17.35 14.00
N GLY A 158 8.49 16.16 14.56
CA GLY A 158 8.05 14.97 13.87
C GLY A 158 7.61 13.88 14.86
N ARG A 159 7.09 12.76 14.36
CA ARG A 159 6.62 11.62 15.19
C ARG A 159 6.43 10.33 14.39
N GLY A 160 6.45 9.19 15.09
CA GLY A 160 6.27 7.84 14.52
C GLY A 160 5.08 7.70 13.56
N ILE A 161 3.92 8.23 13.95
CA ILE A 161 2.70 8.16 13.12
C ILE A 161 2.77 8.89 11.78
N GLY A 162 3.83 9.65 11.54
CA GLY A 162 4.16 10.21 10.23
C GLY A 162 4.62 9.18 9.22
N ILE A 163 5.03 7.97 9.63
CA ILE A 163 5.47 6.88 8.74
C ILE A 163 4.37 6.43 7.77
N ILE A 164 3.10 6.61 8.15
CA ILE A 164 1.99 6.37 7.24
C ILE A 164 2.02 7.26 5.97
N ASP A 165 2.73 8.39 5.99
CA ASP A 165 2.82 9.30 4.84
C ASP A 165 3.64 8.71 3.67
N THR A 166 4.43 7.66 3.92
CA THR A 166 5.29 7.02 2.93
C THR A 166 4.84 5.62 2.51
N ILE A 167 3.64 5.18 2.88
CA ILE A 167 3.07 3.91 2.36
C ILE A 167 3.07 3.84 0.83
N HIS A 168 3.08 4.98 0.16
CA HIS A 168 3.15 5.10 -1.29
C HIS A 168 4.48 4.59 -1.89
N LEU A 169 5.56 4.57 -1.10
CA LEU A 169 6.84 3.98 -1.50
C LEU A 169 6.76 2.48 -1.73
N ILE A 170 5.72 1.79 -1.23
CA ILE A 170 5.51 0.37 -1.47
C ILE A 170 5.38 0.09 -2.97
N GLU A 171 4.51 0.80 -3.68
CA GLU A 171 4.36 0.63 -5.14
C GLU A 171 5.60 1.12 -5.91
N VAL A 172 6.33 2.08 -5.36
CA VAL A 172 7.62 2.50 -5.94
C VAL A 172 8.62 1.35 -5.86
N ALA A 173 8.74 0.66 -4.72
CA ALA A 173 9.59 -0.52 -4.57
C ALA A 173 9.19 -1.64 -5.54
N LYS A 174 7.88 -1.92 -5.69
CA LYS A 174 7.39 -2.87 -6.70
C LYS A 174 7.73 -2.45 -8.14
N ALA A 175 7.70 -1.14 -8.43
CA ALA A 175 8.12 -0.64 -9.73
C ALA A 175 9.64 -0.79 -9.96
N VAL A 176 10.47 -0.68 -8.91
CA VAL A 176 11.91 -0.97 -8.98
C VAL A 176 12.16 -2.45 -9.31
N GLU A 177 11.38 -3.40 -8.76
CA GLU A 177 11.46 -4.82 -9.14
C GLU A 177 11.23 -5.01 -10.66
N VAL A 178 10.31 -4.26 -11.26
CA VAL A 178 10.06 -4.29 -12.72
C VAL A 178 11.23 -3.69 -13.50
N VAL A 179 11.86 -2.62 -13.00
CA VAL A 179 13.09 -2.05 -13.59
C VAL A 179 14.22 -3.08 -13.54
N GLU A 180 14.42 -3.78 -12.42
CA GLU A 180 15.39 -4.86 -12.27
C GLU A 180 15.14 -5.97 -13.30
N ALA A 181 13.91 -6.48 -13.39
CA ALA A 181 13.54 -7.52 -14.34
C ALA A 181 13.68 -7.09 -15.82
N SER A 182 13.58 -5.80 -16.11
CA SER A 182 13.74 -5.27 -17.48
C SER A 182 15.17 -5.36 -18.04
N ASN A 183 16.17 -5.53 -17.16
CA ASN A 183 17.61 -5.50 -17.50
C ASN A 183 18.04 -4.22 -18.26
N MET A 184 17.34 -3.10 -18.05
CA MET A 184 17.63 -1.82 -18.71
C MET A 184 18.58 -0.90 -17.94
N MET A 185 18.95 -1.29 -16.72
CA MET A 185 19.84 -0.56 -15.82
C MET A 185 20.98 -1.49 -15.41
N SER A 186 22.19 -0.95 -15.24
CA SER A 186 23.30 -1.76 -14.72
C SER A 186 23.06 -2.17 -13.27
N LYS A 187 23.68 -3.27 -12.84
CA LYS A 187 23.59 -3.71 -11.43
C LYS A 187 24.08 -2.62 -10.46
N GLU A 188 25.12 -1.87 -10.83
CA GLU A 188 25.66 -0.80 -9.99
C GLU A 188 24.68 0.37 -9.81
N GLU A 189 24.05 0.84 -10.89
CA GLU A 189 23.05 1.90 -10.83
C GLU A 189 21.81 1.46 -10.04
N LEU A 190 21.35 0.22 -10.26
CA LEU A 190 20.21 -0.33 -9.54
C LEU A 190 20.50 -0.45 -8.04
N MET A 191 21.72 -0.87 -7.66
CA MET A 191 22.11 -0.95 -6.26
C MET A 191 22.04 0.41 -5.55
N LYS A 192 22.30 1.54 -6.22
CA LYS A 192 22.18 2.87 -5.62
C LYS A 192 20.73 3.18 -5.22
N ILE A 193 19.76 2.77 -6.03
CA ILE A 193 18.33 2.91 -5.72
C ILE A 193 17.92 1.94 -4.61
N LYS A 194 18.28 0.65 -4.72
CA LYS A 194 17.96 -0.39 -3.72
C LYS A 194 18.53 -0.04 -2.34
N HIS A 195 19.74 0.54 -2.29
CA HIS A 195 20.40 0.96 -1.05
C HIS A 195 19.60 2.02 -0.28
N TRP A 196 18.91 2.93 -0.97
CA TRP A 196 18.03 3.89 -0.30
C TRP A 196 16.90 3.20 0.47
N PHE A 197 16.27 2.19 -0.14
CA PHE A 197 15.23 1.40 0.52
C PHE A 197 15.78 0.52 1.65
N LEU A 198 17.01 0.03 1.50
CA LEU A 198 17.71 -0.68 2.56
C LEU A 198 17.95 0.24 3.77
N ASP A 199 18.54 1.41 3.56
CA ASP A 199 18.78 2.41 4.60
C ASP A 199 17.47 2.81 5.31
N TYR A 200 16.41 3.01 4.53
CA TYR A 200 15.10 3.36 5.09
C TYR A 200 14.49 2.20 5.90
N SER A 201 14.63 0.95 5.44
CA SER A 201 14.18 -0.23 6.20
C SER A 201 14.94 -0.40 7.53
N ILE A 202 16.23 -0.09 7.55
CA ILE A 202 17.04 -0.07 8.77
C ILE A 202 16.53 1.03 9.70
N TRP A 203 16.28 2.24 9.19
CA TRP A 203 15.73 3.33 10.00
C TRP A 203 14.34 2.97 10.57
N LEU A 204 13.45 2.38 9.76
CA LEU A 204 12.11 1.95 10.18
C LEU A 204 12.13 0.90 11.30
N THR A 205 13.15 0.04 11.33
CA THR A 205 13.23 -1.08 12.29
C THR A 205 14.04 -0.76 13.54
N THR A 206 14.86 0.29 13.52
CA THR A 206 15.77 0.62 14.63
C THR A 206 15.50 1.96 15.30
N HIS A 207 14.99 2.96 14.57
CA HIS A 207 14.71 4.28 15.13
C HIS A 207 13.45 4.25 16.00
N GLU A 208 13.42 5.05 17.07
CA GLU A 208 12.29 5.07 18.01
C GLU A 208 10.93 5.40 17.36
N TYR A 209 10.93 6.20 16.29
CA TYR A 209 9.71 6.50 15.51
C TYR A 209 9.20 5.28 14.77
N GLY A 210 10.11 4.50 14.19
CA GLY A 210 9.80 3.24 13.53
C GLY A 210 9.23 2.22 14.50
N VAL A 211 9.88 2.05 15.67
CA VAL A 211 9.40 1.16 16.74
C VAL A 211 8.02 1.57 17.25
N LYS A 212 7.80 2.87 17.51
CA LYS A 212 6.50 3.39 17.96
C LYS A 212 5.39 3.17 16.93
N GLU A 213 5.70 3.25 15.63
CA GLU A 213 4.74 2.99 14.57
C GLU A 213 4.42 1.50 14.44
N ARG A 214 5.44 0.64 14.49
CA ARG A 214 5.28 -0.82 14.54
C ARG A 214 4.35 -1.23 15.67
N ASP A 215 4.52 -0.63 16.85
CA ASP A 215 3.82 -1.00 18.08
C ASP A 215 2.50 -0.22 18.28
N HIS A 216 2.03 0.52 17.28
CA HIS A 216 0.83 1.37 17.39
C HIS A 216 -0.47 0.56 17.59
N GLY A 217 -0.54 -0.69 17.11
CA GLY A 217 -1.61 -1.64 17.38
C GLY A 217 -2.80 -1.63 16.41
N ASN A 218 -2.82 -0.74 15.41
CA ASN A 218 -3.91 -0.64 14.43
C ASN A 218 -3.37 -0.59 12.98
N ASN A 219 -4.10 0.00 12.04
CA ASN A 219 -3.65 0.19 10.65
C ASN A 219 -2.22 0.75 10.50
N HIS A 220 -1.74 1.56 11.45
CA HIS A 220 -0.35 2.03 11.46
C HIS A 220 0.66 0.87 11.53
N SER A 221 0.44 -0.10 12.42
CA SER A 221 1.27 -1.31 12.51
C SER A 221 1.21 -2.14 11.23
N THR A 222 0.01 -2.31 10.66
CA THR A 222 -0.21 -3.07 9.43
C THR A 222 0.59 -2.46 8.26
N TYR A 223 0.49 -1.15 8.08
CA TYR A 223 1.18 -0.45 7.00
C TYR A 223 2.67 -0.24 7.25
N TRP A 224 3.12 -0.17 8.51
CA TRP A 224 4.54 -0.25 8.84
C TRP A 224 5.09 -1.61 8.40
N THR A 225 4.43 -2.71 8.73
CA THR A 225 4.90 -4.06 8.34
C THR A 225 4.86 -4.25 6.83
N MET A 226 3.83 -3.72 6.15
CA MET A 226 3.75 -3.77 4.69
C MET A 226 4.90 -3.00 4.00
N GLN A 227 5.28 -1.82 4.52
CA GLN A 227 6.45 -1.08 4.04
C GLN A 227 7.73 -1.89 4.24
N VAL A 228 7.97 -2.37 5.46
CA VAL A 228 9.16 -3.17 5.80
C VAL A 228 9.26 -4.42 4.92
N ALA A 229 8.16 -5.15 4.74
CA ALA A 229 8.13 -6.34 3.89
C ALA A 229 8.44 -6.03 2.43
N ALA A 230 7.89 -4.94 1.87
CA ALA A 230 8.15 -4.55 0.48
C ALA A 230 9.63 -4.20 0.26
N PHE A 231 10.24 -3.46 1.19
CA PHE A 231 11.63 -3.04 1.07
C PHE A 231 12.61 -4.18 1.35
N ALA A 232 12.25 -5.09 2.27
CA ALA A 232 12.97 -6.34 2.49
C ALA A 232 12.94 -7.23 1.25
N LYS A 233 11.77 -7.38 0.62
CA LYS A 233 11.62 -8.15 -0.62
C LYS A 233 12.47 -7.59 -1.75
N LEU A 234 12.44 -6.27 -1.95
CA LEU A 234 13.26 -5.61 -2.97
C LEU A 234 14.75 -5.88 -2.74
N ASN A 235 15.21 -5.94 -1.49
CA ASN A 235 16.62 -6.16 -1.14
C ASN A 235 16.98 -7.62 -0.83
N ASP A 236 16.11 -8.58 -1.16
CA ASP A 236 16.32 -10.01 -0.90
C ASP A 236 16.65 -10.33 0.58
N ASN A 237 16.11 -9.55 1.52
CA ASN A 237 16.33 -9.71 2.96
C ASN A 237 15.30 -10.68 3.57
N GLU A 238 15.60 -11.97 3.49
CA GLU A 238 14.69 -13.03 3.96
C GLU A 238 14.48 -13.02 5.48
N GLU A 239 15.49 -12.63 6.28
CA GLU A 239 15.36 -12.53 7.75
C GLU A 239 14.27 -11.52 8.13
N LEU A 240 14.26 -10.36 7.47
CA LEU A 240 13.26 -9.32 7.73
C LEU A 240 11.87 -9.71 7.18
N LEU A 241 11.80 -10.50 6.11
CA LEU A 241 10.56 -11.09 5.64
C LEU A 241 10.00 -12.12 6.63
N ASP A 242 10.85 -12.98 7.20
CA ASP A 242 10.46 -13.94 8.23
C ASP A 242 9.95 -13.24 9.49
N PHE A 243 10.61 -12.16 9.92
CA PHE A 243 10.10 -11.29 10.97
C PHE A 243 8.69 -10.79 10.65
N CYS A 244 8.44 -10.30 9.43
CA CYS A 244 7.11 -9.81 9.04
C CYS A 244 6.06 -10.93 9.04
N ARG A 245 6.42 -12.15 8.63
CA ARG A 245 5.52 -13.32 8.68
C ARG A 245 5.16 -13.71 10.10
N THR A 246 6.12 -13.71 11.00
CA THR A 246 5.89 -13.98 12.43
C THR A 246 5.02 -12.89 13.05
N PHE A 247 5.37 -11.62 12.83
CA PHE A 247 4.63 -10.48 13.33
C PHE A 247 3.18 -10.44 12.82
N PHE A 248 2.94 -10.84 11.56
CA PHE A 248 1.59 -10.99 11.03
C PHE A 248 0.77 -12.00 11.84
N LYS A 249 1.32 -13.21 12.06
CA LYS A 249 0.61 -14.32 12.70
C LYS A 249 0.43 -14.15 14.20
N GLU A 250 1.44 -13.62 14.87
CA GLU A 250 1.50 -13.58 16.34
C GLU A 250 1.07 -12.24 16.91
N THR A 251 1.02 -11.18 16.11
CA THR A 251 0.67 -9.83 16.59
C THR A 251 -0.43 -9.18 15.77
N LEU A 252 -0.25 -8.96 14.46
CA LEU A 252 -1.21 -8.18 13.68
C LEU A 252 -2.59 -8.82 13.63
N LEU A 253 -2.69 -10.03 13.06
CA LEU A 253 -3.97 -10.70 12.86
C LEU A 253 -4.70 -11.01 14.17
N PRO A 254 -4.09 -11.66 15.19
CA PRO A 254 -4.80 -12.04 16.40
C PRO A 254 -5.23 -10.84 17.26
N ASN A 255 -4.48 -9.73 17.27
CA ASN A 255 -4.74 -8.60 18.15
C ASN A 255 -5.62 -7.52 17.52
N GLN A 256 -5.59 -7.36 16.19
CA GLN A 256 -6.37 -6.31 15.53
C GLN A 256 -7.77 -6.75 15.07
N MET A 257 -7.94 -8.03 14.72
CA MET A 257 -9.20 -8.55 14.20
C MET A 257 -10.05 -9.13 15.34
N ALA A 258 -11.34 -8.84 15.33
CA ALA A 258 -12.33 -9.47 16.23
C ALA A 258 -12.83 -10.82 15.65
N GLU A 259 -13.54 -11.59 16.47
CA GLU A 259 -14.08 -12.90 16.08
C GLU A 259 -15.09 -12.84 14.91
N ASP A 260 -15.70 -11.67 14.66
CA ASP A 260 -16.61 -11.43 13.55
C ASP A 260 -15.91 -10.99 12.25
N GLY A 261 -14.58 -10.81 12.28
CA GLY A 261 -13.77 -10.32 11.16
C GLY A 261 -13.60 -8.81 11.09
N GLY A 262 -14.29 -8.05 11.94
CA GLY A 262 -14.13 -6.60 12.04
C GLY A 262 -12.80 -6.21 12.68
N PHE A 263 -12.40 -4.95 12.52
CA PHE A 263 -11.24 -4.35 13.20
C PHE A 263 -11.73 -3.32 14.22
N PRO A 264 -11.82 -3.64 15.53
CA PRO A 264 -12.47 -2.79 16.52
C PRO A 264 -11.92 -1.36 16.61
N ASP A 265 -10.60 -1.21 16.56
CA ASP A 265 -9.95 0.10 16.61
C ASP A 265 -10.35 0.99 15.43
N GLU A 266 -10.55 0.38 14.26
CA GLU A 266 -10.96 1.08 13.03
C GLU A 266 -12.44 1.40 13.03
N LEU A 267 -13.27 0.45 13.50
CA LEU A 267 -14.71 0.63 13.67
C LEU A 267 -15.06 1.70 14.72
N SER A 268 -14.15 1.96 15.66
CA SER A 268 -14.33 3.00 16.69
C SER A 268 -14.10 4.43 16.18
N ARG A 269 -13.52 4.60 14.99
CA ARG A 269 -13.09 5.90 14.45
C ARG A 269 -14.26 6.76 13.95
N THR A 270 -13.95 8.01 13.61
CA THR A 270 -14.88 8.94 12.97
C THR A 270 -15.13 8.64 11.48
N LYS A 271 -14.29 7.81 10.86
CA LYS A 271 -14.41 7.33 9.47
C LYS A 271 -14.32 5.79 9.43
N PRO A 272 -15.18 5.07 10.15
CA PRO A 272 -14.98 3.64 10.38
C PRO A 272 -15.04 2.83 9.08
N TYR A 273 -15.82 3.25 8.08
CA TYR A 273 -15.87 2.56 6.80
C TYR A 273 -14.54 2.70 6.03
N SER A 274 -14.02 3.93 5.94
CA SER A 274 -12.72 4.18 5.31
C SER A 274 -11.57 3.49 6.04
N TYR A 275 -11.53 3.53 7.38
CA TYR A 275 -10.44 2.92 8.15
C TYR A 275 -10.46 1.38 8.07
N SER A 276 -11.65 0.75 8.13
CA SER A 276 -11.76 -0.71 7.95
C SER A 276 -11.33 -1.14 6.54
N ARG A 277 -11.73 -0.41 5.49
CA ARG A 277 -11.26 -0.67 4.12
C ARG A 277 -9.75 -0.49 4.01
N PHE A 278 -9.22 0.61 4.54
CA PHE A 278 -7.79 0.90 4.50
C PHE A 278 -6.96 -0.20 5.18
N ASN A 279 -7.32 -0.59 6.40
CA ASN A 279 -6.59 -1.65 7.11
C ASN A 279 -6.69 -3.00 6.38
N LEU A 280 -7.88 -3.34 5.85
CA LEU A 280 -8.08 -4.58 5.11
C LEU A 280 -7.21 -4.64 3.83
N ASP A 281 -7.09 -3.53 3.09
CA ASP A 281 -6.15 -3.44 1.96
C ASP A 281 -4.69 -3.62 2.41
N GLY A 282 -4.31 -3.07 3.56
CA GLY A 282 -3.00 -3.26 4.17
C GLY A 282 -2.71 -4.74 4.49
N PHE A 283 -3.66 -5.44 5.11
CA PHE A 283 -3.54 -6.88 5.43
C PHE A 283 -3.38 -7.74 4.17
N PHE A 284 -4.21 -7.50 3.15
CA PHE A 284 -4.15 -8.24 1.90
C PHE A 284 -2.90 -7.91 1.07
N GLY A 285 -2.48 -6.65 1.06
CA GLY A 285 -1.24 -6.21 0.42
C GLY A 285 0.00 -6.80 1.08
N LEU A 286 0.06 -6.80 2.42
CA LEU A 286 1.11 -7.47 3.18
C LEU A 286 1.13 -8.97 2.84
N ALA A 287 -0.02 -9.65 2.89
CA ALA A 287 -0.12 -11.07 2.57
C ALA A 287 0.39 -11.42 1.16
N GLN A 288 0.18 -10.57 0.15
CA GLN A 288 0.76 -10.75 -1.18
C GLN A 288 2.29 -10.73 -1.19
N ILE A 289 2.91 -9.95 -0.30
CA ILE A 289 4.38 -9.81 -0.25
C ILE A 289 4.99 -10.98 0.53
N ILE A 290 4.41 -11.33 1.68
CA ILE A 290 5.05 -12.25 2.64
C ILE A 290 4.61 -13.72 2.49
N SER A 291 3.58 -14.02 1.70
CA SER A 291 3.16 -15.41 1.49
C SER A 291 4.16 -16.18 0.62
N THR A 292 4.38 -17.44 0.98
CA THR A 292 5.10 -18.44 0.17
C THR A 292 4.27 -19.72 0.08
N GLU A 293 4.66 -20.67 -0.78
CA GLU A 293 3.99 -21.97 -0.86
C GLU A 293 3.94 -22.69 0.50
N LYS A 294 4.99 -22.56 1.31
CA LYS A 294 5.10 -23.20 2.63
C LYS A 294 4.43 -22.38 3.74
N ASN A 295 4.34 -21.07 3.57
CA ASN A 295 3.87 -20.16 4.59
C ASN A 295 2.93 -19.12 3.96
N ASN A 296 1.70 -19.53 3.72
CA ASN A 296 0.71 -18.74 2.98
C ASN A 296 -0.27 -18.04 3.93
N MET A 297 -0.25 -16.70 3.96
CA MET A 297 -1.08 -15.90 4.86
C MET A 297 -2.56 -15.89 4.46
N PHE A 298 -2.88 -16.18 3.20
CA PHE A 298 -4.26 -16.25 2.72
C PHE A 298 -5.01 -17.44 3.33
N ILE A 299 -4.34 -18.57 3.54
CA ILE A 299 -4.95 -19.77 4.16
C ILE A 299 -4.63 -19.91 5.65
N TYR A 300 -3.82 -19.01 6.21
CA TYR A 300 -3.54 -18.98 7.64
C TYR A 300 -4.78 -18.59 8.43
N LYS A 301 -4.94 -19.24 9.59
CA LYS A 301 -6.03 -19.03 10.52
C LYS A 301 -5.50 -19.16 11.95
N THR A 302 -5.89 -18.25 12.83
CA THR A 302 -5.61 -18.36 14.26
C THR A 302 -6.46 -19.46 14.91
N GLU A 303 -6.11 -19.89 16.12
CA GLU A 303 -6.87 -20.92 16.85
C GLU A 303 -8.34 -20.53 17.07
N ASP A 304 -8.60 -19.25 17.34
CA ASP A 304 -9.92 -18.67 17.59
C ASP A 304 -10.68 -18.25 16.31
N GLY A 305 -10.10 -18.43 15.13
CA GLY A 305 -10.83 -18.36 13.88
C GLY A 305 -10.52 -17.20 12.94
N LYS A 306 -9.73 -16.22 13.38
CA LYS A 306 -9.39 -15.02 12.63
C LYS A 306 -8.57 -15.38 11.39
N SER A 307 -8.91 -14.78 10.26
CA SER A 307 -8.27 -15.03 8.97
C SER A 307 -8.56 -13.89 8.00
N LEU A 308 -7.74 -13.77 6.94
CA LEU A 308 -8.01 -12.82 5.87
C LEU A 308 -9.35 -13.08 5.19
N LYS A 309 -9.74 -14.34 5.07
CA LYS A 309 -11.05 -14.73 4.54
C LYS A 309 -12.18 -14.16 5.39
N LEU A 310 -12.10 -14.30 6.71
CA LEU A 310 -13.08 -13.77 7.66
C LEU A 310 -13.21 -12.24 7.56
N GLY A 311 -12.08 -11.52 7.54
CA GLY A 311 -12.10 -10.06 7.41
C GLY A 311 -12.72 -9.56 6.09
N LEU A 312 -12.49 -10.28 5.00
CA LEU A 312 -13.11 -9.96 3.71
C LEU A 312 -14.60 -10.34 3.67
N GLU A 313 -14.99 -11.47 4.28
CA GLU A 313 -16.39 -11.87 4.46
C GLU A 313 -17.16 -10.82 5.29
N PHE A 314 -16.56 -10.27 6.33
CA PHE A 314 -17.13 -9.16 7.12
C PHE A 314 -17.38 -7.92 6.26
N MET A 315 -16.39 -7.48 5.46
CA MET A 315 -16.51 -6.25 4.68
C MET A 315 -17.33 -6.38 3.40
N TYR A 316 -17.41 -7.59 2.80
CA TYR A 316 -17.99 -7.80 1.48
C TYR A 316 -19.43 -7.28 1.30
N PRO A 317 -20.39 -7.53 2.21
CA PRO A 317 -21.75 -7.01 2.08
C PRO A 317 -21.79 -5.48 1.96
N TYR A 318 -20.94 -4.80 2.72
CA TYR A 318 -20.90 -3.34 2.79
C TYR A 318 -20.11 -2.69 1.65
N LEU A 319 -19.23 -3.45 0.99
CA LEU A 319 -18.58 -3.06 -0.26
C LEU A 319 -19.55 -3.18 -1.45
N LYS A 320 -20.44 -4.17 -1.41
CA LYS A 320 -21.49 -4.37 -2.41
C LYS A 320 -22.62 -3.34 -2.27
N ASN A 321 -23.00 -3.04 -1.04
CA ASN A 321 -24.01 -2.03 -0.71
C ASN A 321 -23.62 -1.27 0.57
N LYS A 322 -23.09 -0.05 0.41
CA LYS A 322 -22.68 0.78 1.55
C LYS A 322 -23.82 1.18 2.49
N ASN A 323 -25.07 1.13 2.03
CA ASN A 323 -26.23 1.49 2.85
C ASN A 323 -26.54 0.45 3.93
N ASP A 324 -26.01 -0.77 3.79
CA ASP A 324 -26.17 -1.83 4.79
C ASP A 324 -25.13 -1.72 5.92
N TRP A 325 -24.24 -0.72 5.87
CA TRP A 325 -23.22 -0.49 6.89
C TRP A 325 -23.83 -0.23 8.27
N PRO A 326 -23.57 -1.08 9.28
CA PRO A 326 -24.26 -1.01 10.56
C PRO A 326 -23.61 -0.04 11.55
N TYR A 327 -22.47 0.56 11.19
CA TYR A 327 -21.75 1.53 12.02
C TYR A 327 -22.00 2.96 11.54
N LYS A 328 -21.38 3.92 12.24
CA LYS A 328 -21.45 5.34 11.91
C LYS A 328 -21.00 5.57 10.47
N LYS A 329 -21.67 6.49 9.77
CA LYS A 329 -21.18 7.01 8.49
C LYS A 329 -19.89 7.79 8.71
N ASP A 330 -19.00 7.74 7.73
CA ASP A 330 -17.78 8.53 7.74
C ASP A 330 -18.11 10.02 7.78
N VAL A 331 -17.51 10.77 8.71
CA VAL A 331 -17.75 12.21 8.87
C VAL A 331 -17.34 13.05 7.65
N THR A 332 -16.51 12.49 6.77
CA THR A 332 -16.10 13.07 5.49
C THR A 332 -15.98 11.95 4.46
N HIS A 333 -16.21 12.26 3.18
CA HIS A 333 -16.01 11.32 2.07
C HIS A 333 -16.91 10.07 2.07
N TRP A 334 -17.97 10.01 2.90
CA TRP A 334 -18.95 8.92 2.87
C TRP A 334 -19.57 8.71 1.47
N GLU A 335 -19.83 9.80 0.74
CA GLU A 335 -20.41 9.72 -0.60
C GLU A 335 -19.42 9.28 -1.69
N ASP A 336 -18.13 9.36 -1.41
CA ASP A 336 -17.06 8.96 -2.35
C ASP A 336 -16.79 7.45 -2.35
N TRP A 337 -17.37 6.75 -1.39
CA TRP A 337 -17.23 5.32 -1.22
C TRP A 337 -18.49 4.55 -1.68
N PRO A 338 -18.37 3.25 -2.01
CA PRO A 338 -17.13 2.50 -2.18
C PRO A 338 -16.44 2.81 -3.51
N ALA A 339 -15.11 2.71 -3.51
CA ALA A 339 -14.29 2.66 -4.72
C ALA A 339 -13.57 1.30 -4.79
N LYS A 340 -12.88 1.02 -5.90
CA LYS A 340 -12.07 -0.19 -6.06
C LYS A 340 -11.24 -0.45 -4.82
N HIS A 341 -11.28 -1.70 -4.38
CA HIS A 341 -10.72 -2.15 -3.12
C HIS A 341 -9.91 -3.40 -3.38
N THR A 342 -8.59 -3.33 -3.18
CA THR A 342 -7.65 -4.36 -3.63
C THR A 342 -7.76 -5.67 -2.87
N ALA A 343 -8.27 -5.68 -1.64
CA ALA A 343 -8.59 -6.89 -0.91
C ALA A 343 -9.60 -7.78 -1.66
N LEU A 344 -10.56 -7.19 -2.41
CA LEU A 344 -11.47 -7.97 -3.26
C LEU A 344 -10.72 -8.68 -4.40
N LEU A 345 -9.78 -7.99 -5.06
CA LEU A 345 -8.99 -8.59 -6.13
C LEU A 345 -8.07 -9.69 -5.58
N PHE A 346 -7.28 -9.37 -4.57
CA PHE A 346 -6.31 -10.31 -3.99
C PHE A 346 -7.00 -11.50 -3.31
N GLY A 347 -8.11 -11.27 -2.60
CA GLY A 347 -8.94 -12.33 -2.05
C GLY A 347 -9.64 -13.14 -3.12
N GLY A 348 -10.18 -12.50 -4.15
CA GLY A 348 -10.81 -13.20 -5.29
C GLY A 348 -9.85 -14.16 -5.99
N LEU A 349 -8.61 -13.72 -6.25
CA LEU A 349 -7.58 -14.55 -6.87
C LEU A 349 -7.12 -15.70 -5.94
N ASN A 350 -6.82 -15.41 -4.67
CA ASN A 350 -6.28 -16.42 -3.75
C ASN A 350 -7.34 -17.40 -3.21
N PHE A 351 -8.59 -16.95 -3.07
CA PHE A 351 -9.70 -17.79 -2.60
C PHE A 351 -10.52 -18.40 -3.75
N LYS A 352 -10.15 -18.13 -5.00
CA LYS A 352 -10.89 -18.54 -6.21
C LYS A 352 -12.36 -18.13 -6.15
N ASN A 353 -12.61 -16.88 -5.72
CA ASN A 353 -13.94 -16.33 -5.56
C ASN A 353 -14.22 -15.28 -6.64
N GLU A 354 -15.04 -15.67 -7.64
CA GLU A 354 -15.38 -14.81 -8.77
C GLU A 354 -16.25 -13.62 -8.36
N ASP A 355 -17.09 -13.74 -7.32
CA ASP A 355 -17.93 -12.64 -6.85
C ASP A 355 -17.11 -11.47 -6.32
N TYR A 356 -15.96 -11.74 -5.72
CA TYR A 356 -15.02 -10.71 -5.28
C TYR A 356 -14.38 -9.99 -6.46
N ILE A 357 -13.92 -10.74 -7.47
CA ILE A 357 -13.32 -10.18 -8.69
C ILE A 357 -14.36 -9.36 -9.47
N ASN A 358 -15.57 -9.89 -9.59
CA ASN A 358 -16.69 -9.23 -10.27
C ASN A 358 -17.10 -7.93 -9.57
N LEU A 359 -17.13 -7.92 -8.23
CA LEU A 359 -17.40 -6.69 -7.48
C LEU A 359 -16.26 -5.68 -7.66
N TRP A 360 -15.00 -6.11 -7.53
CA TRP A 360 -13.84 -5.25 -7.77
C TRP A 360 -13.87 -4.61 -9.16
N ALA A 361 -14.21 -5.37 -10.20
CA ALA A 361 -14.28 -4.87 -11.56
C ALA A 361 -15.41 -3.85 -11.80
N LYS A 362 -16.50 -3.92 -11.02
CA LYS A 362 -17.66 -3.02 -11.09
C LYS A 362 -17.48 -1.73 -10.31
N LEU A 363 -16.66 -1.75 -9.25
CA LEU A 363 -16.43 -0.58 -8.41
C LEU A 363 -15.69 0.52 -9.18
N PRO A 364 -16.02 1.81 -8.97
CA PRO A 364 -15.35 2.91 -9.63
C PRO A 364 -13.93 3.08 -9.09
N GLU A 365 -13.05 3.69 -9.89
CA GLU A 365 -11.75 4.16 -9.38
C GLU A 365 -11.97 5.25 -8.31
N PRO A 366 -11.10 5.34 -7.28
CA PRO A 366 -11.13 6.45 -6.34
C PRO A 366 -11.02 7.80 -7.07
N SER A 367 -11.78 8.81 -6.62
CA SER A 367 -11.74 10.13 -7.25
C SER A 367 -10.33 10.74 -7.13
N SER A 368 -9.72 11.06 -8.29
CA SER A 368 -8.41 11.70 -8.37
C SER A 368 -8.40 13.16 -7.94
N ASP A 369 -9.57 13.79 -7.83
CA ASP A 369 -9.68 15.21 -7.45
C ASP A 369 -9.69 15.39 -5.93
N LYS A 370 -9.83 14.29 -5.19
CA LYS A 370 -9.91 14.27 -3.73
C LYS A 370 -8.65 13.68 -3.15
N TYR A 371 -7.76 14.56 -2.72
CA TYR A 371 -6.45 14.20 -2.17
C TYR A 371 -6.51 13.14 -1.05
N GLU A 372 -7.48 13.22 -0.15
CA GLU A 372 -7.63 12.24 0.94
C GLU A 372 -7.86 10.82 0.40
N LEU A 373 -8.71 10.65 -0.63
CA LEU A 373 -8.96 9.35 -1.24
C LEU A 373 -7.70 8.78 -1.89
N MET A 374 -6.92 9.65 -2.54
CA MET A 374 -5.63 9.25 -3.09
C MET A 374 -4.69 8.78 -2.00
N ARG A 375 -4.61 9.50 -0.87
CA ARG A 375 -3.72 9.18 0.25
C ARG A 375 -4.07 7.86 0.93
N VAL A 376 -5.37 7.55 1.08
CA VAL A 376 -5.82 6.29 1.71
C VAL A 376 -6.00 5.14 0.72
N THR A 377 -5.60 5.32 -0.55
CA THR A 377 -5.52 4.23 -1.53
C THR A 377 -4.04 3.94 -1.81
N SER A 378 -3.46 2.98 -1.09
CA SER A 378 -2.02 2.68 -1.16
C SER A 378 -1.63 1.78 -2.32
N ILE A 379 -2.54 0.90 -2.79
CA ILE A 379 -2.34 0.00 -3.93
C ILE A 379 -3.22 0.51 -5.08
N ARG A 380 -2.61 1.11 -6.11
CA ARG A 380 -3.29 1.71 -7.26
C ARG A 380 -3.05 0.99 -8.56
N TYR A 381 -1.99 0.18 -8.66
CA TYR A 381 -1.58 -0.52 -9.87
C TYR A 381 -1.46 -2.01 -9.62
N PRO A 382 -2.59 -2.75 -9.57
CA PRO A 382 -2.59 -4.19 -9.29
C PRO A 382 -1.69 -5.03 -10.20
N LEU A 383 -1.40 -4.57 -11.43
CA LEU A 383 -0.48 -5.26 -12.34
C LEU A 383 0.91 -5.46 -11.73
N LEU A 384 1.39 -4.57 -10.84
CA LEU A 384 2.66 -4.74 -10.13
C LEU A 384 2.64 -5.86 -9.08
N TRP A 385 1.46 -6.40 -8.78
CA TRP A 385 1.23 -7.36 -7.70
C TRP A 385 0.83 -8.74 -8.21
N ILE A 386 0.15 -8.79 -9.37
CA ILE A 386 -0.45 -10.03 -9.90
C ILE A 386 0.20 -10.50 -11.21
N SER A 387 1.04 -9.68 -11.85
CA SER A 387 1.73 -10.09 -13.07
C SER A 387 2.94 -10.94 -12.69
N GLU A 388 3.10 -12.08 -13.36
CA GLU A 388 4.35 -12.82 -13.34
C GLU A 388 5.42 -11.97 -14.04
N ASN A 389 6.54 -11.72 -13.36
CA ASN A 389 7.65 -10.92 -13.86
C ASN A 389 8.59 -11.73 -14.75
#